data_AF-A0A4R5C0F1-F1
#
_entry.id   AF-A0A4R5C0F1-F1
#
_cell.length_a   1.000
_cell.length_b   1.000
_cell.length_c   1.000
_cell.angle_alpha   90.00
_cell.angle_beta   90.00
_cell.angle_gamma   90.00
#
_symmetry.space_group_name_H-M   'P 1'
#
loop_
_entity.id
_entity.type
_entity.pdbx_description
1 polymer ?
#
loop_
_entity_poly.entity_id
_entity_poly.type
_entity_poly.pdbx_seq_one_letter_code
_entity_poly.pdbx_strand_id
1 'polypeptide(L)'
;MGGGWKRPDLPEGALKNLNDELHELHGLSGHRTTREIERWLKREYGDEAPSHTKVHQVFTRPRLSNPELLLRIVRQLALRIRSVNEEDECDRFDALWLAAREEELNQQRRRREQPGSSCPASDDLSAITPPQLQVERLSTPSQILNRGELVDQIEARDPTLPDPQASRAVFAGNDPRGLGPGPACVVAEQLCGLLRHPSGTFLNQNTVASIEPTKDQLLMQLQEAADHAEDTLLFYYAGRSRVSRNGLLLRVSEIKQQGGLFVNYEAIRGIVSGSRARRKVVILECSSHAGQVLEAVGPVQREDGHTVAANPSTYVIVARRPLAEAADDSPSLPFTETLMEILRDGIRGAPELLTVDTIVREIRRKARELEFPEPKFLIRNDRRLALARNPEYPQVTTISAR
;
A
#
# COMPACT_ATOMS: atom_id res chain seq x y z
N MET A 1 1.54 -45.39 6.32
CA MET A 1 1.86 -44.84 4.99
C MET A 1 0.82 -43.79 4.66
N GLY A 2 1.09 -42.51 4.93
CA GLY A 2 0.15 -41.42 4.60
C GLY A 2 0.43 -40.93 3.19
N GLY A 3 -0.34 -41.40 2.20
CA GLY A 3 -0.25 -40.91 0.83
C GLY A 3 -0.73 -39.46 0.72
N GLY A 4 -0.11 -38.67 -0.15
CA GLY A 4 -0.55 -37.31 -0.46
C GLY A 4 -2.00 -37.27 -0.94
N TRP A 5 -2.70 -36.16 -0.66
CA TRP A 5 -4.10 -36.00 -1.08
C TRP A 5 -4.22 -35.86 -2.60
N LYS A 6 -5.35 -36.32 -3.14
CA LYS A 6 -5.65 -36.18 -4.55
C LYS A 6 -5.81 -34.70 -4.89
N ARG A 7 -5.04 -34.22 -5.87
CA ARG A 7 -5.16 -32.86 -6.40
C ARG A 7 -6.53 -32.67 -7.07
N PRO A 8 -7.21 -31.53 -6.88
CA PRO A 8 -8.43 -31.20 -7.62
C PRO A 8 -8.12 -31.06 -9.11
N ASP A 9 -9.11 -31.38 -9.94
CA ASP A 9 -9.05 -31.12 -11.37
C ASP A 9 -9.29 -29.62 -11.60
N LEU A 10 -8.22 -28.90 -11.96
CA LEU A 10 -8.19 -27.45 -12.14
C LEU A 10 -7.71 -27.13 -13.56
N PRO A 11 -8.33 -26.15 -14.25
CA PRO A 11 -7.80 -25.69 -15.54
C PRO A 11 -6.41 -25.07 -15.36
N GLU A 12 -5.58 -25.11 -16.41
CA GLU A 12 -4.29 -24.40 -16.42
C GLU A 12 -4.49 -22.91 -16.10
N GLY A 13 -3.64 -22.39 -15.20
CA GLY A 13 -3.76 -21.03 -14.68
C GLY A 13 -3.19 -20.89 -13.25
N ALA A 14 -3.27 -19.68 -12.71
CA ALA A 14 -2.68 -19.32 -11.43
C ALA A 14 -3.30 -20.07 -10.24
N LEU A 15 -4.59 -20.42 -10.31
CA LEU A 15 -5.23 -21.25 -9.27
C LEU A 15 -4.67 -22.68 -9.24
N LYS A 16 -4.35 -23.25 -10.40
CA LYS A 16 -3.72 -24.57 -10.50
C LYS A 16 -2.28 -24.51 -9.98
N ASN A 17 -1.52 -23.49 -10.36
CA ASN A 17 -0.16 -23.27 -9.86
C ASN A 17 -0.13 -23.15 -8.34
N LEU A 18 -1.00 -22.33 -7.75
CA LEU A 18 -1.15 -22.22 -6.30
C LEU A 18 -1.41 -23.58 -5.64
N ASN A 19 -2.31 -24.37 -6.21
CA ASN A 19 -2.68 -25.67 -5.66
C ASN A 19 -1.54 -26.69 -5.79
N ASP A 20 -0.85 -26.72 -6.94
CA ASP A 20 0.28 -27.62 -7.19
C ASP A 20 1.43 -27.35 -6.21
N GLU A 21 1.79 -26.08 -6.03
CA GLU A 21 2.80 -25.62 -5.06
C GLU A 21 2.42 -25.99 -3.63
N LEU A 22 1.15 -25.84 -3.26
CA LEU A 22 0.67 -26.20 -1.93
C LEU A 22 0.83 -27.70 -1.65
N HIS A 23 0.60 -28.55 -2.66
CA HIS A 23 0.82 -29.99 -2.55
C HIS A 23 2.31 -30.36 -2.49
N GLU A 24 3.17 -29.61 -3.19
CA GLU A 24 4.61 -29.79 -3.11
C GLU A 24 5.15 -29.46 -1.73
N LEU A 25 4.78 -28.29 -1.16
CA LEU A 25 5.16 -27.91 0.19
C LEU A 25 4.65 -28.94 1.22
N HIS A 26 3.44 -29.46 1.04
CA HIS A 26 2.89 -30.53 1.88
C HIS A 26 3.72 -31.81 1.77
N GLY A 27 4.18 -32.18 0.58
CA GLY A 27 5.11 -33.30 0.36
C GLY A 27 6.43 -33.11 1.09
N LEU A 28 7.06 -31.95 0.94
CA LEU A 28 8.32 -31.60 1.61
C LEU A 28 8.20 -31.62 3.14
N SER A 29 7.02 -31.27 3.69
CA SER A 29 6.74 -31.34 5.13
C SER A 29 6.57 -32.76 5.69
N GLY A 30 6.57 -33.78 4.80
CA GLY A 30 6.42 -35.19 5.14
C GLY A 30 4.97 -35.70 5.15
N HIS A 31 4.11 -35.21 4.25
CA HIS A 31 2.73 -35.68 4.03
C HIS A 31 1.88 -35.78 5.30
N ARG A 32 1.82 -34.67 6.04
CA ARG A 32 1.16 -34.59 7.35
C ARG A 32 -0.35 -34.72 7.22
N THR A 33 -0.97 -35.45 8.13
CA THR A 33 -2.43 -35.64 8.12
C THR A 33 -3.15 -34.33 8.47
N THR A 34 -4.40 -34.16 8.01
CA THR A 34 -5.19 -32.94 8.31
C THR A 34 -5.40 -32.74 9.81
N ARG A 35 -5.49 -33.83 10.59
CA ARG A 35 -5.58 -33.81 12.05
C ARG A 35 -4.27 -33.44 12.75
N GLU A 36 -3.13 -33.69 12.12
CA GLU A 36 -1.84 -33.19 12.61
C GLU A 36 -1.73 -31.68 12.40
N ILE A 37 -2.06 -31.21 11.19
CA ILE A 37 -2.07 -29.78 10.87
C ILE A 37 -3.06 -29.04 11.78
N GLU A 38 -4.28 -29.57 11.97
CA GLU A 38 -5.27 -29.00 12.92
C GLU A 38 -4.70 -28.90 14.34
N ARG A 39 -4.01 -29.94 14.83
CA ARG A 39 -3.40 -29.91 16.18
C ARG A 39 -2.32 -28.83 16.29
N TRP A 40 -1.55 -28.59 15.24
CA TRP A 40 -0.55 -27.52 15.24
C TRP A 40 -1.21 -26.15 15.22
N LEU A 41 -2.20 -25.97 14.36
CA LEU A 41 -2.99 -24.74 14.31
C LEU A 41 -3.70 -24.46 15.65
N LYS A 42 -4.20 -25.49 16.35
CA LYS A 42 -4.79 -25.35 17.69
C LYS A 42 -3.78 -24.93 18.75
N ARG A 43 -2.53 -25.39 18.66
CA ARG A 43 -1.47 -24.97 19.59
C ARG A 43 -1.09 -23.50 19.41
N GLU A 44 -1.16 -22.99 18.18
CA GLU A 44 -0.79 -21.60 17.89
C GLU A 44 -1.97 -20.62 17.99
N TYR A 45 -3.17 -21.03 17.60
CA TYR A 45 -4.34 -20.16 17.45
C TYR A 45 -5.50 -20.47 18.40
N GLY A 46 -5.37 -21.45 19.30
CA GLY A 46 -6.41 -21.78 20.29
C GLY A 46 -7.77 -22.07 19.67
N ASP A 47 -8.82 -21.44 20.22
CA ASP A 47 -10.22 -21.63 19.78
C ASP A 47 -10.51 -21.07 18.38
N GLU A 48 -9.65 -20.20 17.85
CA GLU A 48 -9.76 -19.66 16.48
C GLU A 48 -9.19 -20.60 15.41
N ALA A 49 -8.66 -21.76 15.82
CA ALA A 49 -8.05 -22.70 14.89
C ALA A 49 -9.09 -23.35 13.96
N PRO A 50 -8.80 -23.44 12.65
CA PRO A 50 -9.69 -24.10 11.70
C PRO A 50 -9.74 -25.61 11.96
N SER A 51 -10.91 -26.22 11.75
CA SER A 51 -11.08 -27.68 11.86
C SER A 51 -10.26 -28.42 10.78
N HIS A 52 -9.91 -29.70 11.00
CA HIS A 52 -9.26 -30.52 9.97
C HIS A 52 -10.07 -30.59 8.67
N THR A 53 -11.41 -30.44 8.74
CA THR A 53 -12.26 -30.36 7.55
C THR A 53 -11.97 -29.10 6.74
N LYS A 54 -11.82 -27.94 7.39
CA LYS A 54 -11.41 -26.69 6.73
C LYS A 54 -10.00 -26.80 6.15
N VAL A 55 -9.07 -27.42 6.89
CA VAL A 55 -7.71 -27.70 6.38
C VAL A 55 -7.79 -28.55 5.11
N HIS A 56 -8.53 -29.66 5.14
CA HIS A 56 -8.69 -30.54 3.98
C HIS A 56 -9.23 -29.80 2.75
N GLN A 57 -10.21 -28.92 2.95
CA GLN A 57 -10.85 -28.15 1.88
C GLN A 57 -9.89 -27.21 1.15
N VAL A 58 -8.84 -26.71 1.81
CA VAL A 58 -7.83 -25.85 1.17
C VAL A 58 -7.06 -26.62 0.09
N PHE A 59 -6.84 -27.92 0.28
CA PHE A 59 -6.11 -28.75 -0.68
C PHE A 59 -7.02 -29.29 -1.78
N THR A 60 -8.27 -29.64 -1.48
CA THR A 60 -9.11 -30.45 -2.37
C THR A 60 -10.23 -29.69 -3.09
N ARG A 61 -10.57 -28.45 -2.69
CA ARG A 61 -11.61 -27.70 -3.38
C ARG A 61 -11.06 -26.98 -4.61
N PRO A 62 -11.77 -27.03 -5.77
CA PRO A 62 -11.35 -26.34 -6.98
C PRO A 62 -11.78 -24.86 -6.95
N ARG A 63 -11.51 -24.17 -5.84
CA ARG A 63 -11.86 -22.76 -5.64
C ARG A 63 -10.81 -22.10 -4.78
N LEU A 64 -10.64 -20.80 -4.98
CA LEU A 64 -9.73 -20.01 -4.18
C LEU A 64 -10.13 -20.05 -2.70
N SER A 65 -9.17 -20.44 -1.86
CA SER A 65 -9.36 -20.57 -0.41
C SER A 65 -9.33 -19.19 0.27
N ASN A 66 -9.67 -19.13 1.55
CA ASN A 66 -9.44 -17.92 2.33
C ASN A 66 -7.92 -17.72 2.53
N PRO A 67 -7.36 -16.52 2.24
CA PRO A 67 -5.91 -16.29 2.24
C PRO A 67 -5.31 -16.45 3.65
N GLU A 68 -5.99 -15.96 4.68
CA GLU A 68 -5.54 -16.11 6.07
C GLU A 68 -5.46 -17.60 6.48
N LEU A 69 -6.44 -18.40 6.07
CA LEU A 69 -6.43 -19.85 6.33
C LEU A 69 -5.29 -20.55 5.58
N LEU A 70 -5.07 -20.19 4.31
CA LEU A 70 -3.99 -20.74 3.50
C LEU A 70 -2.62 -20.45 4.14
N LEU A 71 -2.36 -19.19 4.47
CA LEU A 71 -1.07 -18.77 5.01
C LEU A 71 -0.77 -19.39 6.39
N ARG A 72 -1.79 -19.58 7.23
CA ARG A 72 -1.63 -20.32 8.49
C ARG A 72 -1.20 -21.77 8.25
N ILE A 73 -1.76 -22.43 7.24
CA ILE A 73 -1.38 -23.80 6.88
C ILE A 73 0.05 -23.82 6.33
N VAL A 74 0.37 -22.94 5.38
CA VAL A 74 1.71 -22.81 4.76
C VAL A 74 2.78 -22.61 5.83
N ARG A 75 2.57 -21.69 6.77
CA ARG A 75 3.48 -21.46 7.90
C ARG A 75 3.76 -22.74 8.68
N GLN A 76 2.71 -23.48 9.05
CA GLN A 76 2.89 -24.72 9.81
C GLN A 76 3.62 -25.82 9.04
N LEU A 77 3.46 -25.86 7.72
CA LEU A 77 4.18 -26.81 6.87
C LEU A 77 5.65 -26.41 6.73
N ALA A 78 5.91 -25.13 6.47
CA ALA A 78 7.25 -24.59 6.26
C ALA A 78 8.13 -24.69 7.52
N LEU A 79 7.57 -24.45 8.72
CA LEU A 79 8.27 -24.67 10.01
C LEU A 79 8.79 -26.11 10.22
N ARG A 80 8.35 -27.07 9.41
CA ARG A 80 8.77 -28.48 9.49
C ARG A 80 9.80 -28.87 8.44
N ILE A 81 10.15 -27.95 7.56
CA ILE A 81 11.10 -28.15 6.49
C ILE A 81 12.36 -27.36 6.87
N ARG A 82 13.48 -28.06 7.11
CA ARG A 82 14.71 -27.40 7.60
C ARG A 82 15.35 -26.45 6.59
N SER A 83 15.11 -26.65 5.30
CA SER A 83 15.78 -25.95 4.20
C SER A 83 15.02 -24.73 3.69
N VAL A 84 13.86 -24.42 4.25
CA VAL A 84 13.03 -23.28 3.83
C VAL A 84 12.80 -22.36 5.03
N ASN A 85 12.70 -21.08 4.76
CA ASN A 85 12.25 -20.10 5.74
C ASN A 85 10.71 -20.02 5.67
N GLU A 86 10.03 -20.12 6.82
CA GLU A 86 8.58 -20.12 6.86
C GLU A 86 7.95 -18.79 6.44
N GLU A 87 8.67 -17.68 6.61
CA GLU A 87 8.21 -16.37 6.17
C GLU A 87 8.33 -16.22 4.66
N ASP A 88 9.44 -16.67 4.06
CA ASP A 88 9.63 -16.65 2.60
C ASP A 88 8.60 -17.54 1.90
N GLU A 89 8.26 -18.71 2.47
CA GLU A 89 7.17 -19.54 1.95
C GLU A 89 5.81 -18.86 2.11
N CYS A 90 5.53 -18.20 3.23
CA CYS A 90 4.28 -17.44 3.38
C CYS A 90 4.17 -16.32 2.34
N ASP A 91 5.25 -15.55 2.11
CA ASP A 91 5.29 -14.49 1.10
C ASP A 91 5.07 -15.06 -0.31
N ARG A 92 5.71 -16.19 -0.62
CA ARG A 92 5.56 -16.90 -1.91
C ARG A 92 4.12 -17.37 -2.12
N PHE A 93 3.49 -17.96 -1.11
CA PHE A 93 2.10 -18.42 -1.20
C PHE A 93 1.07 -17.29 -1.22
N ASP A 94 1.35 -16.16 -0.58
CA ASP A 94 0.52 -14.96 -0.70
C ASP A 94 0.53 -14.44 -2.14
N ALA A 95 1.71 -14.38 -2.78
CA ALA A 95 1.85 -14.00 -4.19
C ALA A 95 1.08 -14.96 -5.13
N LEU A 96 1.20 -16.27 -4.92
CA LEU A 96 0.45 -17.28 -5.69
C LEU A 96 -1.07 -17.13 -5.51
N TRP A 97 -1.53 -16.88 -4.28
CA TRP A 97 -2.94 -16.66 -3.99
C TRP A 97 -3.48 -15.41 -4.67
N LEU A 98 -2.70 -14.33 -4.66
CA LEU A 98 -3.05 -13.07 -5.31
C LEU A 98 -3.13 -13.21 -6.83
N ALA A 99 -2.18 -13.89 -7.47
CA ALA A 99 -2.22 -14.17 -8.90
C ALA A 99 -3.49 -14.97 -9.27
N ALA A 100 -3.85 -15.97 -8.48
CA ALA A 100 -5.08 -16.75 -8.67
C ALA A 100 -6.35 -15.90 -8.51
N ARG A 101 -6.37 -14.96 -7.55
CA ARG A 101 -7.50 -14.04 -7.36
C ARG A 101 -7.67 -13.07 -8.52
N GLU A 102 -6.56 -12.52 -9.00
CA GLU A 102 -6.55 -11.57 -10.10
C GLU A 102 -7.03 -12.21 -11.41
N GLU A 103 -6.56 -13.43 -11.70
CA GLU A 103 -7.02 -14.18 -12.86
C GLU A 103 -8.53 -14.46 -12.78
N GLU A 104 -9.05 -14.87 -11.61
CA GLU A 104 -10.48 -15.08 -11.40
C GLU A 104 -11.31 -13.81 -11.67
N LEU A 105 -10.82 -12.63 -11.24
CA LEU A 105 -11.47 -11.35 -11.49
C LEU A 105 -11.42 -10.97 -12.98
N ASN A 106 -10.29 -11.21 -13.65
CA ASN A 106 -10.14 -10.93 -15.08
C ASN A 106 -11.05 -11.84 -15.93
N GLN A 107 -11.17 -13.11 -15.57
CA GLN A 107 -12.11 -14.03 -16.19
C GLN A 107 -13.57 -13.57 -15.97
N GLN A 108 -13.92 -13.08 -14.78
CA GLN A 108 -15.26 -12.52 -14.51
C GLN A 108 -15.54 -11.26 -15.33
N ARG A 109 -14.57 -10.36 -15.49
CA ARG A 109 -14.70 -9.16 -16.33
C ARG A 109 -14.91 -9.54 -17.80
N ARG A 110 -14.07 -10.43 -18.34
CA ARG A 110 -14.21 -10.93 -19.72
C ARG A 110 -15.57 -11.60 -19.97
N ARG A 111 -16.10 -12.34 -19.00
CA ARG A 111 -17.45 -12.95 -19.10
C ARG A 111 -18.58 -11.90 -19.12
N ARG A 112 -18.39 -10.75 -18.46
CA ARG A 112 -19.36 -9.64 -18.48
C ARG A 112 -19.28 -8.82 -19.76
N GLU A 113 -18.11 -8.78 -20.39
CA GLU A 113 -17.84 -7.99 -21.60
C GLU A 113 -18.10 -8.76 -22.91
N GLN A 114 -18.29 -10.08 -22.86
CA GLN A 114 -18.71 -10.86 -24.02
C GLN A 114 -20.23 -10.75 -24.27
N PRO A 115 -20.69 -10.19 -25.41
CA PRO A 115 -22.09 -10.21 -25.77
C PRO A 115 -22.45 -11.60 -26.33
N GLY A 116 -23.06 -12.45 -25.50
CA GLY A 116 -23.62 -13.73 -25.97
C GLY A 116 -23.65 -14.85 -24.94
N SER A 117 -24.65 -14.83 -24.06
CA SER A 117 -25.19 -16.06 -23.47
C SER A 117 -26.67 -15.81 -23.14
N SER A 118 -27.53 -16.38 -23.96
CA SER A 118 -28.97 -16.37 -23.84
C SER A 118 -29.42 -17.06 -22.55
N CYS A 119 -30.39 -16.46 -21.86
CA CYS A 119 -31.31 -17.20 -21.00
C CYS A 119 -32.42 -17.80 -21.88
N PRO A 120 -32.92 -19.01 -21.60
CA PRO A 120 -33.98 -19.61 -22.40
C PRO A 120 -35.30 -18.85 -22.16
N ALA A 121 -36.06 -18.69 -23.24
CA ALA A 121 -37.42 -18.18 -23.18
C ALA A 121 -38.26 -19.04 -22.24
N SER A 122 -38.86 -18.41 -21.24
CA SER A 122 -40.08 -18.90 -20.61
C SER A 122 -41.19 -17.96 -21.05
N ASP A 123 -41.99 -18.46 -21.99
CA ASP A 123 -43.33 -17.94 -22.20
C ASP A 123 -44.18 -18.24 -20.95
N ASP A 124 -45.13 -17.32 -20.76
CA ASP A 124 -46.30 -17.42 -19.90
C ASP A 124 -46.14 -17.02 -18.42
N LEU A 125 -46.53 -15.77 -18.12
CA LEU A 125 -47.66 -15.50 -17.23
C LEU A 125 -48.09 -14.03 -17.37
N SER A 126 -49.32 -13.89 -17.85
CA SER A 126 -50.12 -12.70 -17.86
C SER A 126 -50.40 -12.19 -16.43
N ALA A 127 -50.65 -10.88 -16.36
CA ALA A 127 -51.21 -10.12 -15.24
C ALA A 127 -50.31 -9.90 -14.01
N ILE A 128 -49.91 -8.64 -13.78
CA ILE A 128 -50.39 -7.79 -12.68
C ILE A 128 -49.78 -6.39 -12.88
N THR A 129 -50.65 -5.40 -13.06
CA THR A 129 -50.33 -3.97 -13.15
C THR A 129 -50.08 -3.39 -11.76
N PRO A 130 -48.99 -2.63 -11.53
CA PRO A 130 -48.91 -1.66 -10.43
C PRO A 130 -49.28 -0.25 -10.90
N PRO A 131 -49.79 0.61 -10.00
CA PRO A 131 -50.63 1.75 -10.36
C PRO A 131 -49.85 2.96 -10.88
N GLN A 132 -50.49 3.67 -11.81
CA GLN A 132 -50.13 5.02 -12.22
C GLN A 132 -50.34 5.98 -11.04
N LEU A 133 -49.29 6.67 -10.62
CA LEU A 133 -49.40 7.91 -9.86
C LEU A 133 -48.90 9.07 -10.72
N GLN A 134 -49.78 10.06 -10.81
CA GLN A 134 -49.81 11.14 -11.78
C GLN A 134 -48.61 12.07 -11.64
N VAL A 135 -48.03 12.42 -12.79
CA VAL A 135 -47.11 13.54 -12.92
C VAL A 135 -47.93 14.83 -12.89
N GLU A 136 -48.09 15.42 -11.71
CA GLU A 136 -48.44 16.84 -11.62
C GLU A 136 -47.22 17.66 -12.05
N ARG A 137 -47.34 18.29 -13.23
CA ARG A 137 -46.53 19.45 -13.56
C ARG A 137 -47.00 20.60 -12.68
N LEU A 138 -46.07 21.27 -12.01
CA LEU A 138 -46.02 22.73 -11.94
C LEU A 138 -44.73 23.20 -11.24
N SER A 139 -44.13 24.23 -11.84
CA SER A 139 -43.25 25.25 -11.25
C SER A 139 -41.74 24.96 -11.17
N THR A 140 -41.02 25.66 -12.05
CA THR A 140 -39.59 26.03 -12.06
C THR A 140 -38.80 25.90 -10.75
N PRO A 141 -37.56 25.37 -10.78
CA PRO A 141 -36.60 25.56 -9.71
C PRO A 141 -35.56 26.63 -10.07
N SER A 142 -35.92 27.89 -9.81
CA SER A 142 -34.94 28.80 -9.19
C SER A 142 -35.01 28.48 -7.69
N GLN A 143 -33.86 28.35 -7.02
CA GLN A 143 -33.69 28.01 -5.59
C GLN A 143 -33.43 26.53 -5.23
N ILE A 144 -32.51 25.83 -5.91
CA ILE A 144 -31.60 24.87 -5.24
C ILE A 144 -30.21 24.98 -5.89
N LEU A 145 -29.60 26.16 -5.81
CA LEU A 145 -28.15 26.33 -5.90
C LEU A 145 -27.72 26.84 -4.53
N ASN A 146 -27.23 25.94 -3.66
CA ASN A 146 -26.44 26.30 -2.46
C ASN A 146 -25.83 25.06 -1.81
N ARG A 147 -25.11 24.27 -2.61
CA ARG A 147 -24.20 23.23 -2.08
C ARG A 147 -22.83 23.18 -2.80
N GLY A 148 -22.67 23.91 -3.90
CA GLY A 148 -21.38 24.10 -4.58
C GLY A 148 -20.56 25.26 -4.04
N GLU A 149 -21.20 26.30 -3.47
CA GLU A 149 -20.50 27.55 -3.10
C GLU A 149 -19.88 27.54 -1.70
N LEU A 150 -20.15 26.54 -0.86
CA LEU A 150 -19.55 26.44 0.48
C LEU A 150 -18.14 25.78 0.48
N VAL A 151 -17.69 25.24 -0.65
CA VAL A 151 -16.36 24.60 -0.78
C VAL A 151 -15.30 25.60 -1.26
N ASP A 152 -15.72 26.71 -1.88
CA ASP A 152 -14.82 27.74 -2.44
C ASP A 152 -14.48 28.88 -1.47
N GLN A 153 -14.99 28.85 -0.23
CA GLN A 153 -14.80 29.92 0.76
C GLN A 153 -13.98 29.52 2.00
N ILE A 154 -13.22 28.42 1.96
CA ILE A 154 -12.08 28.28 2.89
C ILE A 154 -10.94 29.12 2.32
N GLU A 155 -10.92 30.39 2.74
CA GLU A 155 -9.92 31.43 2.47
C GLU A 155 -8.64 30.96 1.76
N ALA A 156 -8.48 31.48 0.54
CA ALA A 156 -7.27 31.44 -0.27
C ALA A 156 -6.04 31.84 0.56
N ARG A 157 -5.23 30.85 0.91
CA ARG A 157 -3.83 31.05 1.26
C ARG A 157 -3.00 30.36 0.20
N ASP A 158 -2.04 31.09 -0.35
CA ASP A 158 -1.15 30.61 -1.39
C ASP A 158 -0.45 29.31 -0.96
N PRO A 159 -0.15 28.40 -1.90
CA PRO A 159 0.68 27.24 -1.62
C PRO A 159 2.01 27.67 -1.01
N THR A 160 2.50 26.92 -0.03
CA THR A 160 3.77 27.25 0.66
C THR A 160 4.71 26.06 0.68
N LEU A 161 5.98 26.34 0.44
CA LEU A 161 7.06 25.39 0.71
C LEU A 161 7.30 25.28 2.21
N PRO A 162 7.79 24.12 2.68
CA PRO A 162 8.42 23.99 3.97
C PRO A 162 9.49 25.05 4.22
N ASP A 163 9.56 25.55 5.46
CA ASP A 163 10.72 26.31 5.93
C ASP A 163 11.90 25.35 6.10
N PRO A 164 12.98 25.47 5.29
CA PRO A 164 14.09 24.52 5.32
C PRO A 164 14.82 24.44 6.67
N GLN A 165 14.80 25.52 7.46
CA GLN A 165 15.45 25.57 8.79
C GLN A 165 14.61 24.85 9.85
N ALA A 166 13.29 25.02 9.78
CA ALA A 166 12.33 24.47 10.73
C ALA A 166 11.77 23.08 10.32
N SER A 167 12.19 22.55 9.18
CA SER A 167 11.70 21.28 8.65
C SER A 167 12.75 20.17 8.72
N ARG A 168 12.30 18.92 8.87
CA ARG A 168 13.16 17.73 8.88
C ARG A 168 12.60 16.65 7.97
N ALA A 169 13.48 15.83 7.40
CA ALA A 169 13.06 14.73 6.55
C ALA A 169 13.92 13.46 6.76
N VAL A 170 13.28 12.30 6.72
CA VAL A 170 13.93 10.99 6.82
C VAL A 170 13.47 10.14 5.63
N PHE A 171 14.44 9.64 4.85
CA PHE A 171 14.22 8.78 3.70
C PHE A 171 14.78 7.40 3.97
N ALA A 172 13.89 6.44 4.25
CA ALA A 172 14.25 5.06 4.54
C ALA A 172 14.12 4.17 3.30
N GLY A 173 15.22 3.52 2.94
CA GLY A 173 15.26 2.51 1.88
C GLY A 173 15.66 1.17 2.48
N ASN A 174 14.79 0.17 2.39
CA ASN A 174 15.00 -1.13 3.04
C ASN A 174 14.70 -2.29 2.07
N ASP A 175 15.76 -2.88 1.52
CA ASP A 175 15.67 -4.10 0.73
C ASP A 175 16.97 -4.92 0.83
N PRO A 176 17.26 -5.51 2.01
CA PRO A 176 18.52 -6.21 2.24
C PRO A 176 18.56 -7.49 1.39
N ARG A 177 19.36 -7.47 0.31
CA ARG A 177 19.55 -8.60 -0.62
C ARG A 177 20.83 -9.40 -0.39
N GLY A 178 21.62 -9.06 0.64
CA GLY A 178 22.89 -9.71 0.96
C GLY A 178 24.03 -9.49 -0.05
N LEU A 179 23.76 -8.88 -1.21
CA LEU A 179 24.70 -8.60 -2.30
C LEU A 179 24.95 -7.10 -2.55
N GLY A 180 24.55 -6.24 -1.61
CA GLY A 180 24.61 -4.78 -1.72
C GLY A 180 23.22 -4.12 -1.66
N PRO A 181 23.15 -2.78 -1.74
CA PRO A 181 21.91 -2.03 -1.57
C PRO A 181 20.89 -2.39 -2.66
N GLY A 182 19.67 -2.76 -2.25
CA GLY A 182 18.55 -3.03 -3.15
C GLY A 182 17.97 -1.77 -3.82
N PRO A 183 17.02 -1.91 -4.76
CA PRO A 183 16.44 -0.80 -5.51
C PRO A 183 15.76 0.25 -4.61
N ALA A 184 15.14 -0.21 -3.51
CA ALA A 184 14.55 0.67 -2.51
C ALA A 184 15.57 1.62 -1.86
N CYS A 185 16.79 1.12 -1.63
CA CYS A 185 17.90 1.90 -1.10
C CYS A 185 18.32 2.99 -2.09
N VAL A 186 18.50 2.60 -3.36
CA VAL A 186 18.91 3.53 -4.44
C VAL A 186 17.91 4.66 -4.61
N VAL A 187 16.60 4.36 -4.73
CA VAL A 187 15.62 5.42 -4.94
C VAL A 187 15.41 6.29 -3.69
N ALA A 188 15.60 5.73 -2.48
CA ALA A 188 15.54 6.51 -1.25
C ALA A 188 16.67 7.56 -1.23
N GLU A 189 17.90 7.16 -1.59
CA GLU A 189 19.03 8.09 -1.71
C GLU A 189 18.79 9.16 -2.80
N GLN A 190 18.28 8.75 -3.97
CA GLN A 190 18.02 9.67 -5.09
C GLN A 190 16.92 10.70 -4.76
N LEU A 191 15.78 10.26 -4.23
CA LEU A 191 14.69 11.14 -3.82
C LEU A 191 15.15 12.10 -2.72
N CYS A 192 15.94 11.58 -1.79
CA CYS A 192 16.57 12.36 -0.75
C CYS A 192 17.50 13.44 -1.32
N GLY A 193 18.30 13.13 -2.34
CA GLY A 193 19.15 14.10 -3.04
C GLY A 193 18.36 15.20 -3.74
N LEU A 194 17.25 14.87 -4.40
CA LEU A 194 16.39 15.85 -5.07
C LEU A 194 15.77 16.85 -4.08
N LEU A 195 15.34 16.39 -2.92
CA LEU A 195 14.65 17.24 -1.93
C LEU A 195 15.59 18.06 -1.04
N ARG A 196 16.89 17.73 -1.01
CA ARG A 196 17.94 18.45 -0.28
C ARG A 196 18.64 19.57 -1.07
N HIS A 197 18.36 19.70 -2.36
CA HIS A 197 19.09 20.59 -3.27
C HIS A 197 19.02 22.08 -2.82
N PRO A 198 19.95 22.98 -3.22
CA PRO A 198 19.84 24.42 -2.94
C PRO A 198 18.54 25.07 -3.41
N SER A 199 17.88 24.49 -4.41
CA SER A 199 16.53 24.85 -4.88
C SER A 199 15.43 23.91 -4.38
N GLY A 200 15.81 22.95 -3.53
CA GLY A 200 14.96 21.97 -2.88
C GLY A 200 14.34 22.52 -1.59
N THR A 201 13.70 21.62 -0.85
CA THR A 201 12.72 21.96 0.19
C THR A 201 13.26 21.78 1.60
N PHE A 202 14.31 20.98 1.77
CA PHE A 202 14.94 20.70 3.05
C PHE A 202 16.44 20.97 2.99
N LEU A 203 17.04 21.34 4.13
CA LEU A 203 18.50 21.48 4.21
C LEU A 203 19.19 20.12 4.32
N ASN A 204 20.43 20.05 3.80
CA ASN A 204 21.28 18.86 3.91
C ASN A 204 21.42 18.35 5.35
N GLN A 205 21.72 19.24 6.29
CA GLN A 205 21.89 18.91 7.72
C GLN A 205 20.59 18.50 8.43
N ASN A 206 19.44 18.80 7.82
CA ASN A 206 18.11 18.56 8.37
C ASN A 206 17.43 17.34 7.74
N THR A 207 18.16 16.59 6.91
CA THR A 207 17.64 15.47 6.16
C THR A 207 18.53 14.26 6.33
N VAL A 208 17.94 13.08 6.52
CA VAL A 208 18.64 11.81 6.71
C VAL A 208 18.23 10.81 5.62
N ALA A 209 19.23 10.16 5.01
CA ALA A 209 19.06 9.03 4.11
C ALA A 209 19.43 7.81 4.94
N SER A 210 18.43 7.02 5.29
CA SER A 210 18.53 5.90 6.20
C SER A 210 18.48 4.63 5.39
N ILE A 211 19.65 4.14 4.97
CA ILE A 211 19.76 3.00 4.06
C ILE A 211 20.01 1.74 4.84
N GLU A 212 19.13 0.75 4.65
CA GLU A 212 19.16 -0.50 5.39
C GLU A 212 19.34 -0.31 6.91
N PRO A 213 18.59 0.62 7.56
CA PRO A 213 18.71 0.82 9.00
C PRO A 213 18.23 -0.40 9.76
N THR A 214 18.82 -0.62 10.94
CA THR A 214 18.17 -1.43 11.95
C THR A 214 16.89 -0.77 12.44
N LYS A 215 16.02 -1.54 13.10
CA LYS A 215 14.84 -1.01 13.79
C LYS A 215 15.19 0.19 14.67
N ASP A 216 16.19 0.04 15.53
CA ASP A 216 16.54 1.07 16.51
C ASP A 216 17.14 2.30 15.85
N GLN A 217 17.97 2.11 14.81
CA GLN A 217 18.50 3.23 14.02
C GLN A 217 17.39 4.02 13.34
N LEU A 218 16.46 3.34 12.67
CA LEU A 218 15.34 3.99 11.99
C LEU A 218 14.46 4.79 12.97
N LEU A 219 14.11 4.18 14.10
CA LEU A 219 13.28 4.83 15.11
C LEU A 219 14.01 6.00 15.78
N MET A 220 15.30 5.86 16.07
CA MET A 220 16.12 6.93 16.65
C MET A 220 16.24 8.13 15.69
N GLN A 221 16.57 7.88 14.43
CA GLN A 221 16.70 8.94 13.41
C GLN A 221 15.38 9.65 13.15
N LEU A 222 14.26 8.90 13.13
CA LEU A 222 12.94 9.48 13.00
C LEU A 222 12.54 10.29 14.24
N GLN A 223 12.87 9.81 15.44
CA GLN A 223 12.60 10.54 16.69
C GLN A 223 13.37 11.85 16.73
N GLU A 224 14.66 11.84 16.41
CA GLU A 224 15.49 13.04 16.35
C GLU A 224 14.94 14.05 15.33
N ALA A 225 14.56 13.60 14.14
CA ALA A 225 13.91 14.45 13.15
C ALA A 225 12.57 15.01 13.65
N ALA A 226 11.78 14.20 14.35
CA ALA A 226 10.48 14.59 14.89
C ALA A 226 10.59 15.62 16.02
N ASP A 227 11.61 15.51 16.87
CA ASP A 227 11.86 16.40 18.00
C ASP A 227 12.29 17.81 17.53
N HIS A 228 12.98 17.89 16.39
CA HIS A 228 13.51 19.14 15.84
C HIS A 228 12.67 19.76 14.73
N ALA A 229 11.62 19.09 14.24
CA ALA A 229 10.73 19.64 13.22
C ALA A 229 9.64 20.53 13.83
N GLU A 230 9.59 21.79 13.43
CA GLU A 230 8.57 22.75 13.84
C GLU A 230 7.62 23.13 12.69
N ASP A 231 8.09 23.18 11.44
CA ASP A 231 7.25 23.45 10.28
C ASP A 231 6.78 22.17 9.60
N THR A 232 7.69 21.41 8.97
CA THR A 232 7.35 20.18 8.25
C THR A 232 8.23 19.00 8.67
N LEU A 233 7.60 17.87 9.01
CA LEU A 233 8.26 16.57 9.14
C LEU A 233 7.87 15.68 7.95
N LEU A 234 8.85 15.19 7.20
CA LEU A 234 8.63 14.21 6.13
C LEU A 234 9.28 12.86 6.49
N PHE A 235 8.50 11.79 6.44
CA PHE A 235 8.98 10.42 6.52
C PHE A 235 8.65 9.69 5.22
N TYR A 236 9.68 9.22 4.52
CA TYR A 236 9.56 8.38 3.35
C TYR A 236 10.08 6.98 3.67
N TYR A 237 9.36 5.96 3.22
CA TYR A 237 9.78 4.56 3.28
C TYR A 237 9.53 3.86 1.95
N ALA A 238 10.56 3.18 1.44
CA ALA A 238 10.41 2.16 0.41
C ALA A 238 11.05 0.85 0.88
N GLY A 239 10.34 -0.24 0.67
CA GLY A 239 10.83 -1.56 1.06
C GLY A 239 9.74 -2.61 1.17
N ARG A 240 10.16 -3.81 1.55
CA ARG A 240 9.23 -4.93 1.80
C ARG A 240 8.38 -4.63 3.03
N SER A 241 7.10 -4.95 2.94
CA SER A 241 6.11 -4.67 3.97
C SER A 241 5.07 -5.77 4.02
N ARG A 242 4.50 -6.02 5.19
CA ARG A 242 3.46 -7.04 5.42
C ARG A 242 2.38 -6.50 6.34
N VAL A 243 1.13 -6.78 6.04
CA VAL A 243 0.02 -6.51 6.96
C VAL A 243 -0.10 -7.68 7.93
N SER A 244 -0.19 -7.39 9.23
CA SER A 244 -0.42 -8.37 10.29
C SER A 244 -1.67 -8.01 11.09
N ARG A 245 -2.12 -8.89 12.00
CA ARG A 245 -3.20 -8.57 12.95
C ARG A 245 -2.90 -7.33 13.79
N ASN A 246 -1.62 -7.02 14.01
CA ASN A 246 -1.16 -5.89 14.81
C ASN A 246 -0.90 -4.63 13.97
N GLY A 247 -1.32 -4.61 12.71
CA GLY A 247 -1.10 -3.51 11.77
C GLY A 247 0.02 -3.77 10.76
N LEU A 248 0.43 -2.71 10.08
CA LEU A 248 1.45 -2.74 9.03
C LEU A 248 2.84 -2.95 9.62
N LEU A 249 3.57 -3.91 9.09
CA LEU A 249 4.97 -4.20 9.41
C LEU A 249 5.85 -3.76 8.23
N LEU A 250 6.89 -2.97 8.50
CA LEU A 250 7.86 -2.49 7.52
C LEU A 250 9.19 -3.21 7.76
N ARG A 251 9.79 -3.77 6.71
CA ARG A 251 11.06 -4.49 6.82
C ARG A 251 12.19 -3.52 7.17
N VAL A 252 13.05 -3.94 8.09
CA VAL A 252 14.27 -3.26 8.51
C VAL A 252 15.44 -4.24 8.46
N SER A 253 16.66 -3.74 8.56
CA SER A 253 17.84 -4.58 8.56
C SER A 253 18.08 -5.22 9.91
N GLU A 254 18.68 -6.41 9.89
CA GLU A 254 19.19 -7.08 11.08
C GLU A 254 20.68 -6.80 11.26
N ILE A 255 21.07 -6.53 12.50
CA ILE A 255 22.42 -6.89 12.95
C ILE A 255 22.31 -8.32 13.45
N LYS A 256 23.15 -9.22 12.91
CA LYS A 256 23.25 -10.63 13.28
C LYS A 256 23.00 -10.80 14.80
N GLN A 257 21.80 -11.28 15.12
CA GLN A 257 21.39 -12.07 16.27
C GLN A 257 20.19 -11.61 17.11
N GLN A 258 19.74 -10.35 17.25
CA GLN A 258 18.59 -10.07 18.17
C GLN A 258 17.62 -8.91 17.79
N GLY A 259 17.67 -8.38 16.58
CA GLY A 259 16.68 -7.41 16.09
C GLY A 259 15.58 -8.09 15.29
N GLY A 260 14.31 -7.71 15.45
CA GLY A 260 13.25 -8.19 14.56
C GLY A 260 13.44 -7.63 13.14
N LEU A 261 13.17 -8.45 12.12
CA LEU A 261 13.18 -8.07 10.68
C LEU A 261 12.19 -6.95 10.32
N PHE A 262 11.32 -6.55 11.25
CA PHE A 262 10.23 -5.63 10.99
C PHE A 262 10.04 -4.61 12.12
N VAL A 263 9.64 -3.41 11.73
CA VAL A 263 9.09 -2.39 12.62
C VAL A 263 7.59 -2.25 12.37
N ASN A 264 6.80 -2.16 13.44
CA ASN A 264 5.38 -1.86 13.32
C ASN A 264 5.20 -0.39 12.97
N TYR A 265 4.41 -0.10 11.94
CA TYR A 265 4.07 1.25 11.52
C TYR A 265 3.45 2.07 12.65
N GLU A 266 2.77 1.46 13.62
CA GLU A 266 2.22 2.18 14.77
C GLU A 266 3.30 2.87 15.60
N ALA A 267 4.52 2.30 15.69
CA ALA A 267 5.64 2.97 16.35
C ALA A 267 6.06 4.23 15.57
N ILE A 268 6.16 4.14 14.25
CA ILE A 268 6.46 5.27 13.35
C ILE A 268 5.36 6.33 13.46
N ARG A 269 4.09 5.91 13.43
CA ARG A 269 2.92 6.76 13.57
C ARG A 269 2.94 7.50 14.90
N GLY A 270 3.29 6.83 16.00
CA GLY A 270 3.44 7.42 17.32
C GLY A 270 4.45 8.57 17.32
N ILE A 271 5.64 8.34 16.75
CA ILE A 271 6.70 9.35 16.64
C ILE A 271 6.24 10.54 15.78
N VAL A 272 5.74 10.28 14.57
CA VAL A 272 5.29 11.32 13.65
C VAL A 272 4.16 12.13 14.27
N SER A 273 3.19 11.48 14.93
CA SER A 273 2.05 12.15 15.57
C SER A 273 2.48 13.00 16.76
N GLY A 274 3.51 12.58 17.50
CA GLY A 274 4.09 13.30 18.63
C GLY A 274 4.93 14.53 18.25
N SER A 275 5.34 14.66 16.98
CA SER A 275 6.13 15.82 16.52
C SER A 275 5.36 17.13 16.62
N ARG A 276 6.10 18.21 16.96
CA ARG A 276 5.59 19.59 17.00
C ARG A 276 5.41 20.20 15.61
N ALA A 277 5.85 19.51 14.55
CA ALA A 277 5.74 19.98 13.18
C ALA A 277 4.30 20.34 12.82
N ARG A 278 4.10 21.54 12.26
CA ARG A 278 2.80 22.01 11.77
C ARG A 278 2.22 21.10 10.68
N ARG A 279 3.09 20.51 9.87
CA ARG A 279 2.76 19.66 8.72
C ARG A 279 3.53 18.34 8.83
N LYS A 280 2.85 17.22 8.59
CA LYS A 280 3.42 15.88 8.72
C LYS A 280 3.15 15.11 7.44
N VAL A 281 4.19 14.67 6.74
CA VAL A 281 4.08 13.95 5.47
C VAL A 281 4.67 12.56 5.66
N VAL A 282 3.87 11.54 5.37
CA VAL A 282 4.28 10.15 5.37
C VAL A 282 4.07 9.58 3.97
N ILE A 283 5.13 9.05 3.36
CA ILE A 283 5.09 8.44 2.04
C ILE A 283 5.59 7.01 2.19
N LEU A 284 4.74 6.04 1.86
CA LEU A 284 5.03 4.61 1.94
C LEU A 284 4.87 4.00 0.55
N GLU A 285 5.96 3.51 -0.04
CA GLU A 285 5.89 2.63 -1.21
C GLU A 285 6.16 1.20 -0.76
N CYS A 286 5.06 0.46 -0.59
CA CYS A 286 5.01 -0.83 0.08
C CYS A 286 4.71 -1.96 -0.92
N SER A 287 5.26 -3.15 -0.68
CA SER A 287 4.98 -4.37 -1.46
C SER A 287 3.61 -5.00 -1.14
N SER A 288 3.02 -4.67 0.02
CA SER A 288 1.71 -5.17 0.46
C SER A 288 0.53 -4.33 -0.07
N HIS A 289 -0.69 -4.89 -0.08
CA HIS A 289 -1.87 -4.26 -0.66
C HIS A 289 -2.18 -2.86 -0.06
N ALA A 290 -2.09 -1.81 -0.90
CA ALA A 290 -2.31 -0.42 -0.46
C ALA A 290 -3.66 -0.14 0.23
N GLY A 291 -4.71 -0.95 -0.06
CA GLY A 291 -6.00 -0.87 0.64
C GLY A 291 -5.94 -1.32 2.10
N GLN A 292 -5.25 -2.44 2.38
CA GLN A 292 -5.06 -2.94 3.74
C GLN A 292 -4.09 -2.06 4.53
N VAL A 293 -3.10 -1.49 3.84
CA VAL A 293 -2.22 -0.46 4.41
C VAL A 293 -3.04 0.79 4.77
N LEU A 294 -3.91 1.28 3.90
CA LEU A 294 -4.74 2.44 4.22
C LEU A 294 -5.71 2.18 5.38
N GLU A 295 -6.27 0.97 5.49
CA GLU A 295 -7.09 0.56 6.63
C GLU A 295 -6.26 0.44 7.92
N ALA A 296 -5.05 -0.15 7.86
CA ALA A 296 -4.12 -0.23 8.99
C ALA A 296 -3.54 1.14 9.40
N VAL A 297 -3.48 2.09 8.47
CA VAL A 297 -3.07 3.49 8.68
C VAL A 297 -4.28 4.37 9.04
N GLY A 298 -5.51 3.86 8.87
CA GLY A 298 -6.81 4.46 9.21
C GLY A 298 -7.02 4.64 10.72
N PRO A 299 -8.16 5.22 11.18
CA PRO A 299 -8.28 5.71 12.55
C PRO A 299 -8.13 4.55 13.56
N VAL A 300 -7.18 4.71 14.49
CA VAL A 300 -7.07 3.85 15.67
C VAL A 300 -8.31 4.14 16.53
N GLN A 301 -9.19 3.15 16.67
CA GLN A 301 -10.04 3.09 17.85
C GLN A 301 -9.15 2.65 19.00
N ARG A 302 -9.00 3.49 20.03
CA ARG A 302 -8.45 3.04 21.31
C ARG A 302 -9.44 2.05 21.93
N GLU A 303 -8.95 1.12 22.75
CA GLU A 303 -9.77 0.15 23.51
C GLU A 303 -10.82 0.81 24.43
N ASP A 304 -10.72 2.12 24.65
CA ASP A 304 -11.65 2.96 25.42
C ASP A 304 -12.79 3.60 24.58
N GLY A 305 -12.92 3.24 23.30
CA GLY A 305 -14.00 3.71 22.41
C GLY A 305 -13.91 5.18 21.99
N HIS A 306 -12.84 5.90 22.36
CA HIS A 306 -12.66 7.29 21.95
C HIS A 306 -11.85 7.36 20.65
N THR A 307 -12.45 7.95 19.60
CA THR A 307 -11.73 8.26 18.35
C THR A 307 -10.79 9.43 18.64
N VAL A 308 -9.48 9.19 18.65
CA VAL A 308 -8.52 10.30 18.66
C VAL A 308 -8.67 11.01 17.31
N ALA A 309 -9.08 12.27 17.34
CA ALA A 309 -9.12 13.10 16.15
C ALA A 309 -7.71 13.10 15.54
N ALA A 310 -7.58 12.48 14.36
CA ALA A 310 -6.32 12.47 13.62
C ALA A 310 -5.82 13.90 13.48
N ASN A 311 -4.52 14.12 13.75
CA ASN A 311 -3.91 15.44 13.69
C ASN A 311 -4.18 16.06 12.30
N PRO A 312 -4.86 17.21 12.21
CA PRO A 312 -5.50 17.69 10.97
C PRO A 312 -4.54 17.98 9.81
N SER A 313 -3.22 17.97 10.02
CA SER A 313 -2.20 18.32 9.01
C SER A 313 -1.30 17.14 8.59
N THR A 314 -1.83 15.91 8.65
CA THR A 314 -1.09 14.70 8.26
C THR A 314 -1.47 14.24 6.86
N TYR A 315 -0.46 14.08 6.00
CA TYR A 315 -0.56 13.49 4.67
C TYR A 315 -0.01 12.09 4.73
N VAL A 316 -0.79 11.08 4.33
CA VAL A 316 -0.26 9.73 4.12
C VAL A 316 -0.47 9.33 2.68
N ILE A 317 0.63 9.07 1.98
CA ILE A 317 0.64 8.57 0.61
C ILE A 317 1.07 7.12 0.68
N VAL A 318 0.24 6.23 0.14
CA VAL A 318 0.49 4.79 0.13
C VAL A 318 0.46 4.32 -1.31
N ALA A 319 1.62 3.97 -1.84
CA ALA A 319 1.76 3.38 -3.15
C ALA A 319 2.00 1.87 -3.06
N ARG A 320 1.44 1.13 -4.02
CA ARG A 320 1.66 -0.30 -4.19
C ARG A 320 2.61 -0.53 -5.35
N ARG A 321 3.58 -1.41 -5.19
CA ARG A 321 4.41 -1.91 -6.30
C ARG A 321 3.61 -2.84 -7.24
N PRO A 322 3.78 -2.75 -8.57
CA PRO A 322 3.22 -3.72 -9.50
C PRO A 322 3.63 -5.15 -9.10
N LEU A 323 2.71 -6.11 -9.26
CA LEU A 323 3.03 -7.51 -9.09
C LEU A 323 3.84 -7.93 -10.32
N ALA A 324 5.17 -7.84 -10.28
CA ALA A 324 5.98 -8.44 -11.31
C ALA A 324 5.83 -9.97 -11.21
N GLU A 325 5.67 -10.62 -12.35
CA GLU A 325 5.55 -12.06 -12.51
C GLU A 325 6.61 -12.80 -11.68
N ALA A 326 6.18 -13.86 -11.02
CA ALA A 326 7.01 -14.74 -10.24
C ALA A 326 8.15 -15.31 -11.09
N ALA A 327 9.32 -14.67 -11.04
CA ALA A 327 10.65 -15.23 -11.37
C ALA A 327 11.76 -14.16 -11.31
N ASP A 328 11.44 -12.86 -11.38
CA ASP A 328 12.47 -11.83 -11.45
C ASP A 328 12.25 -10.68 -10.46
N ASP A 329 13.33 -10.35 -9.76
CA ASP A 329 13.56 -9.22 -8.86
C ASP A 329 13.35 -7.87 -9.59
N SER A 330 12.13 -7.58 -10.08
CA SER A 330 11.92 -6.33 -10.83
C SER A 330 12.19 -5.12 -9.91
N PRO A 331 13.18 -4.27 -10.24
CA PRO A 331 13.64 -3.20 -9.36
C PRO A 331 12.70 -1.99 -9.34
N SER A 332 11.62 -2.02 -10.14
CA SER A 332 10.81 -0.83 -10.37
C SER A 332 10.02 -0.42 -9.13
N LEU A 333 10.14 0.87 -8.78
CA LEU A 333 9.38 1.57 -7.76
C LEU A 333 8.60 2.68 -8.48
N PRO A 334 7.57 2.31 -9.27
CA PRO A 334 7.01 3.21 -10.27
C PRO A 334 6.37 4.44 -9.66
N PHE A 335 5.91 4.38 -8.41
CA PHE A 335 5.44 5.58 -7.72
C PHE A 335 6.59 6.53 -7.41
N THR A 336 7.67 6.05 -6.79
CA THR A 336 8.84 6.88 -6.46
C THR A 336 9.54 7.35 -7.72
N GLU A 337 9.71 6.51 -8.73
CA GLU A 337 10.25 6.87 -10.04
C GLU A 337 9.44 8.00 -10.67
N THR A 338 8.11 7.85 -10.70
CA THR A 338 7.20 8.91 -11.18
C THR A 338 7.31 10.19 -10.35
N LEU A 339 7.38 10.09 -9.03
CA LEU A 339 7.55 11.24 -8.15
C LEU A 339 8.88 11.95 -8.44
N MET A 340 9.96 11.22 -8.61
CA MET A 340 11.27 11.77 -8.95
C MET A 340 11.28 12.43 -10.33
N GLU A 341 10.60 11.88 -11.32
CA GLU A 341 10.38 12.53 -12.63
C GLU A 341 9.66 13.87 -12.45
N ILE A 342 8.54 13.89 -11.71
CA ILE A 342 7.77 15.12 -11.47
C ILE A 342 8.62 16.19 -10.77
N LEU A 343 9.42 15.79 -9.76
CA LEU A 343 10.28 16.72 -9.02
C LEU A 343 11.46 17.24 -9.84
N ARG A 344 11.99 16.43 -10.75
CA ARG A 344 13.17 16.74 -11.56
C ARG A 344 12.82 17.50 -12.84
N ASP A 345 11.80 17.04 -13.54
CA ASP A 345 11.44 17.53 -14.87
C ASP A 345 10.26 18.52 -14.80
N GLY A 346 9.49 18.51 -13.71
CA GLY A 346 8.33 19.37 -13.55
C GLY A 346 7.08 18.91 -14.30
N ILE A 347 6.06 19.75 -14.25
CA ILE A 347 4.78 19.52 -14.94
C ILE A 347 4.49 20.75 -15.80
N ARG A 348 4.51 20.55 -17.12
CA ARG A 348 4.20 21.61 -18.07
C ARG A 348 2.79 22.16 -17.83
N GLY A 349 2.69 23.49 -17.73
CA GLY A 349 1.43 24.17 -17.49
C GLY A 349 0.90 24.08 -16.06
N ALA A 350 1.63 23.43 -15.14
CA ALA A 350 1.30 23.47 -13.72
C ALA A 350 1.84 24.75 -13.04
N PRO A 351 1.29 25.14 -11.87
CA PRO A 351 1.76 26.31 -11.12
C PRO A 351 3.23 26.25 -10.72
N GLU A 352 3.77 27.40 -10.28
CA GLU A 352 5.15 27.54 -9.80
C GLU A 352 5.50 26.57 -8.66
N LEU A 353 4.53 26.26 -7.80
CA LEU A 353 4.71 25.35 -6.67
C LEU A 353 3.96 24.03 -6.91
N LEU A 354 4.70 22.93 -6.81
CA LEU A 354 4.17 21.57 -6.89
C LEU A 354 3.58 21.18 -5.53
N THR A 355 2.30 21.50 -5.35
CA THR A 355 1.52 21.06 -4.18
C THR A 355 1.38 19.56 -4.12
N VAL A 356 1.15 19.01 -2.93
CA VAL A 356 0.78 17.60 -2.76
C VAL A 356 -0.40 17.26 -3.67
N ASP A 357 -1.42 18.12 -3.79
CA ASP A 357 -2.56 17.88 -4.69
C ASP A 357 -2.15 17.81 -6.18
N THR A 358 -1.29 18.72 -6.63
CA THR A 358 -0.75 18.73 -8.00
C THR A 358 0.05 17.47 -8.29
N ILE A 359 0.93 17.07 -7.38
CA ILE A 359 1.73 15.85 -7.48
C ILE A 359 0.81 14.63 -7.53
N VAL A 360 -0.18 14.55 -6.63
CA VAL A 360 -1.14 13.44 -6.56
C VAL A 360 -1.94 13.29 -7.85
N ARG A 361 -2.43 14.40 -8.41
CA ARG A 361 -3.17 14.42 -9.67
C ARG A 361 -2.31 13.91 -10.83
N GLU A 362 -1.05 14.33 -10.88
CA GLU A 362 -0.12 13.94 -11.94
C GLU A 362 0.32 12.48 -11.82
N ILE A 363 0.61 12.01 -10.60
CA ILE A 363 0.90 10.60 -10.33
C ILE A 363 -0.28 9.72 -10.75
N ARG A 364 -1.53 10.11 -10.45
CA ARG A 364 -2.71 9.36 -10.91
C ARG A 364 -2.84 9.35 -12.43
N ARG A 365 -2.45 10.42 -13.12
CA ARG A 365 -2.44 10.48 -14.58
C ARG A 365 -1.42 9.49 -15.14
N LYS A 366 -0.17 9.56 -14.67
CA LYS A 366 0.91 8.65 -15.07
C LYS A 366 0.64 7.18 -14.69
N ALA A 367 0.01 6.92 -13.54
CA ALA A 367 -0.39 5.57 -13.14
C ALA A 367 -1.34 4.91 -14.15
N ARG A 368 -2.27 5.69 -14.72
CA ARG A 368 -3.18 5.19 -15.77
C ARG A 368 -2.46 4.98 -17.11
N GLU A 369 -1.49 5.83 -17.43
CA GLU A 369 -0.75 5.77 -18.70
C GLU A 369 0.30 4.67 -18.72
N LEU A 370 0.96 4.45 -17.58
CA LEU A 370 2.01 3.45 -17.39
C LEU A 370 1.48 2.14 -16.77
N GLU A 371 0.16 2.05 -16.59
CA GLU A 371 -0.57 0.87 -16.09
C GLU A 371 -0.05 0.30 -14.76
N PHE A 372 0.52 1.13 -13.87
CA PHE A 372 0.90 0.70 -12.53
C PHE A 372 -0.24 0.92 -11.50
N PRO A 373 -0.27 0.15 -10.38
CA PRO A 373 -1.35 0.24 -9.40
C PRO A 373 -1.58 1.66 -8.89
N GLU A 374 -2.82 2.15 -8.97
CA GLU A 374 -3.14 3.51 -8.54
C GLU A 374 -2.83 3.70 -7.03
N PRO A 375 -1.96 4.66 -6.67
CA PRO A 375 -1.64 4.93 -5.27
C PRO A 375 -2.86 5.42 -4.49
N LYS A 376 -2.91 5.08 -3.20
CA LYS A 376 -3.92 5.54 -2.26
C LYS A 376 -3.40 6.75 -1.50
N PHE A 377 -4.28 7.74 -1.33
CA PHE A 377 -3.92 9.01 -0.72
C PHE A 377 -4.88 9.32 0.43
N LEU A 378 -4.30 9.55 1.61
CA LEU A 378 -4.98 10.06 2.78
C LEU A 378 -4.52 11.50 3.01
N ILE A 379 -5.30 12.46 2.51
CA ILE A 379 -5.03 13.88 2.70
C ILE A 379 -5.99 14.39 3.76
N ARG A 380 -5.45 15.03 4.81
CA ARG A 380 -6.25 15.67 5.86
C ARG A 380 -5.97 17.17 5.83
N ASN A 381 -7.03 17.94 5.61
CA ASN A 381 -7.28 19.39 5.78
C ASN A 381 -6.32 20.45 5.21
N ASP A 382 -5.08 20.15 4.85
CA ASP A 382 -4.20 21.14 4.21
C ASP A 382 -3.91 20.69 2.77
N ARG A 383 -4.31 21.45 1.75
CA ARG A 383 -3.96 21.17 0.33
C ARG A 383 -2.88 22.13 -0.18
N ARG A 384 -2.32 22.95 0.71
CA ARG A 384 -1.44 24.09 0.42
C ARG A 384 0.03 23.70 0.47
N LEU A 385 0.37 22.57 1.10
CA LEU A 385 1.76 22.12 1.19
C LEU A 385 2.32 21.82 -0.20
N ALA A 386 3.37 22.56 -0.58
CA ALA A 386 4.21 22.27 -1.73
C ALA A 386 5.42 21.44 -1.32
N LEU A 387 5.79 20.46 -2.15
CA LEU A 387 6.99 19.65 -1.94
C LEU A 387 8.19 20.16 -2.74
N ALA A 388 7.96 20.93 -3.79
CA ALA A 388 9.01 21.54 -4.60
C ALA A 388 8.48 22.71 -5.44
N ARG A 389 9.40 23.50 -5.98
CA ARG A 389 9.12 24.38 -7.12
C ARG A 389 9.03 23.55 -8.39
N ASN A 390 8.21 23.97 -9.34
CA ASN A 390 8.05 23.33 -10.63
C ASN A 390 9.16 23.78 -11.59
N PRO A 391 10.07 22.89 -12.03
CA PRO A 391 11.13 23.23 -12.99
C PRO A 391 10.61 23.75 -14.34
N GLU A 392 9.43 23.31 -14.79
CA GLU A 392 8.80 23.77 -16.04
C GLU A 392 8.10 25.12 -15.90
N TYR A 393 8.04 25.70 -14.69
CA TYR A 393 7.45 27.02 -14.53
C TYR A 393 8.40 28.09 -15.08
N PRO A 394 7.92 28.98 -15.98
CA PRO A 394 8.75 30.02 -16.55
C PRO A 394 9.39 30.88 -15.45
N GLN A 395 10.71 30.86 -15.36
CA GLN A 395 11.42 31.82 -14.53
C GLN A 395 11.25 33.18 -15.19
N VAL A 396 10.56 34.12 -14.53
CA VAL A 396 10.51 35.50 -14.99
C VAL A 396 11.91 36.07 -14.77
N THR A 397 12.77 35.94 -15.77
CA THR A 397 14.04 36.66 -15.79
C THR A 397 13.70 38.14 -15.91
N THR A 398 13.74 38.86 -14.79
CA THR A 398 13.71 40.31 -14.80
C THR A 398 14.96 40.78 -15.54
N ILE A 399 14.84 41.01 -16.85
CA ILE A 399 15.84 41.75 -17.60
C ILE A 399 15.75 43.17 -17.06
N SER A 400 16.62 43.53 -16.12
CA SER A 400 16.85 44.93 -15.79
C SER A 400 17.32 45.62 -17.07
N ALA A 401 16.42 46.40 -17.67
CA ALA A 401 16.76 47.31 -18.74
C ALA A 401 17.86 48.25 -18.24
N ARG A 402 19.00 48.25 -18.94
CA ARG A 402 20.07 49.22 -18.77
C ARG A 402 19.75 50.48 -19.56
#